data_AF-A0A1Y0IJJ2-F1
#
_entry.id   AF-A0A1Y0IJJ2-F1
#
_cell.length_a   1.000
_cell.length_b   1.000
_cell.length_c   1.000
_cell.angle_alpha   90.00
_cell.angle_beta   90.00
_cell.angle_gamma   90.00
#
_symmetry.space_group_name_H-M   'P 1'
#
loop_
_entity.id
_entity.type
_entity.pdbx_description
1 polymer ?
#
loop_
_entity_poly.entity_id
_entity_poly.type
_entity_poly.pdbx_seq_one_letter_code
_entity_poly.pdbx_strand_id
1 'polypeptide(L)'
;MNETLVHVDGVLASDPMPYQSVEEDAEVYLVKLVLHAPLQAGDLELTELFLNLGQSDHGLKSGDPVTATGTVAERSMITRSGKIRRGGVYQLLVQDVQR
;
A
#
# COMPACT_ATOMS: atom_id res chain seq x y z
N MET A 1 -13.19 12.90 4.95
CA MET A 1 -13.24 11.45 4.73
C MET A 1 -13.04 10.79 6.08
N ASN A 2 -13.86 9.81 6.46
CA ASN A 2 -13.61 9.04 7.68
C ASN A 2 -12.37 8.19 7.44
N GLU A 3 -11.25 8.58 8.03
CA GLU A 3 -10.02 7.81 8.02
C GLU A 3 -10.22 6.62 8.96
N THR A 4 -10.58 5.46 8.39
CA THR A 4 -10.67 4.22 9.17
C THR A 4 -9.26 3.66 9.30
N LEU A 5 -8.74 3.67 10.52
CA LEU A 5 -7.53 2.95 10.87
C LEU A 5 -7.82 1.45 10.75
N VAL A 6 -7.00 0.74 9.99
CA VAL A 6 -7.10 -0.71 9.81
C VAL A 6 -5.79 -1.39 10.21
N HIS A 7 -5.93 -2.66 10.56
CA HIS A 7 -4.84 -3.57 10.82
C HIS A 7 -4.92 -4.72 9.83
N VAL A 8 -3.81 -5.04 9.20
CA VAL A 8 -3.74 -6.09 8.17
C VAL A 8 -2.54 -6.98 8.37
N ASP A 9 -2.72 -8.25 8.05
CA ASP A 9 -1.67 -9.27 8.02
C ASP A 9 -1.54 -9.82 6.59
N GLY A 10 -0.31 -10.05 6.15
CA GLY A 10 -0.07 -10.61 4.82
C GLY A 10 1.39 -10.92 4.52
N VAL A 11 1.67 -11.19 3.24
CA VAL A 11 3.01 -11.44 2.73
C VAL A 11 3.33 -10.48 1.59
N LEU A 12 4.53 -9.91 1.61
CA LEU A 12 4.99 -9.02 0.56
C LEU A 12 5.21 -9.79 -0.76
N ALA A 13 4.48 -9.41 -1.79
CA ALA A 13 4.56 -10.03 -3.12
C ALA A 13 5.70 -9.49 -3.99
N SER A 14 6.34 -8.41 -3.55
CA SER A 14 7.47 -7.77 -4.24
C SER A 14 8.42 -7.14 -3.23
N ASP A 15 9.61 -6.75 -3.68
CA ASP A 15 10.43 -5.82 -2.91
C ASP A 15 9.77 -4.42 -2.93
N PRO A 16 10.01 -3.58 -1.90
CA PRO A 16 9.68 -2.17 -1.95
C PRO A 16 10.40 -1.49 -3.12
N MET A 17 9.66 -0.64 -3.85
CA MET A 17 10.19 0.11 -4.98
C MET A 17 9.91 1.60 -4.81
N PRO A 18 10.89 2.47 -5.18
CA PRO A 18 10.66 3.90 -5.22
C PRO A 18 9.59 4.23 -6.27
N TYR A 19 8.72 5.17 -5.92
CA TYR A 19 7.59 5.58 -6.73
C TYR A 19 7.33 7.07 -6.53
N GLN A 20 7.27 7.82 -7.64
CA GLN A 20 6.90 9.24 -7.60
C GLN A 20 5.39 9.35 -7.36
N SER A 21 5.01 9.72 -6.14
CA SER A 21 3.61 9.93 -5.79
C SER A 21 3.10 11.26 -6.33
N VAL A 22 1.86 11.24 -6.84
CA VAL A 22 1.14 12.46 -7.24
C VAL A 22 0.57 13.15 -6.01
N GLU A 23 0.05 12.37 -5.06
CA GLU A 23 -0.64 12.86 -3.89
C GLU A 23 0.30 13.42 -2.82
N GLU A 24 1.48 12.81 -2.66
CA GLU A 24 2.49 13.27 -1.70
C GLU A 24 3.50 14.26 -2.30
N ASP A 25 3.47 14.49 -3.62
CA ASP A 25 4.44 15.34 -4.36
C ASP A 25 5.90 14.99 -4.03
N ALA A 26 6.17 13.70 -3.82
CA ALA A 26 7.45 13.19 -3.37
C ALA A 26 7.64 11.73 -3.82
N GLU A 27 8.90 11.27 -3.79
CA GLU A 27 9.20 9.85 -3.91
C GLU A 27 8.82 9.13 -2.61
N VAL A 28 8.09 8.04 -2.74
CA VAL A 28 7.72 7.12 -1.67
C VAL A 28 8.07 5.69 -2.06
N TYR A 29 8.20 4.80 -1.07
CA TYR A 29 8.33 3.38 -1.31
C TYR A 29 6.96 2.71 -1.32
N LEU A 30 6.65 2.03 -2.42
CA LEU A 30 5.47 1.17 -2.53
C LEU A 30 5.89 -0.29 -2.53
N VAL A 31 5.14 -1.12 -1.82
CA VAL A 31 5.31 -2.59 -1.88
C VAL A 31 3.95 -3.27 -1.97
N LYS A 32 3.84 -4.32 -2.79
CA LYS A 32 2.59 -5.06 -2.92
C LYS A 32 2.45 -6.05 -1.76
N LEU A 33 1.31 -6.02 -1.09
CA LEU A 33 0.94 -6.94 -0.02
C LEU A 33 -0.22 -7.84 -0.48
N VAL A 34 -0.06 -9.15 -0.30
CA VAL A 34 -1.17 -10.11 -0.40
C VAL A 34 -1.67 -10.37 1.00
N LEU A 35 -2.96 -10.14 1.24
CA LEU A 35 -3.57 -10.26 2.56
C LEU A 35 -3.86 -11.72 2.90
N HIS A 36 -3.63 -12.09 4.16
CA HIS A 36 -4.04 -13.41 4.67
C HIS A 36 -5.55 -13.53 4.84
N ALA A 37 -6.22 -12.41 5.14
CA ALA A 37 -7.67 -12.31 5.23
C ALA A 37 -8.13 -11.10 4.41
N PRO A 38 -9.26 -11.19 3.68
CA PRO A 38 -9.75 -10.06 2.92
C PRO A 38 -10.09 -8.87 3.82
N LEU A 39 -9.73 -7.66 3.38
CA LEU A 39 -10.04 -6.41 4.05
C LEU A 39 -11.28 -5.77 3.41
N GLN A 40 -12.27 -5.41 4.24
CA GLN A 40 -13.43 -4.65 3.80
C GLN A 40 -13.12 -3.15 3.77
N ALA A 41 -13.20 -2.54 2.60
CA ALA A 41 -12.99 -1.12 2.38
C ALA A 41 -14.25 -0.50 1.71
N GLY A 42 -15.23 -0.13 2.53
CA GLY A 42 -16.55 0.26 2.04
C GLY A 42 -17.31 -0.97 1.53
N ASP A 43 -17.80 -0.91 0.29
CA ASP A 43 -18.51 -2.02 -0.36
C ASP A 43 -17.58 -2.96 -1.15
N LEU A 44 -16.26 -2.80 -1.00
CA LEU A 44 -15.25 -3.56 -1.71
C LEU A 44 -14.46 -4.46 -0.78
N GLU A 45 -14.24 -5.69 -1.23
CA GLU A 45 -13.37 -6.66 -0.58
C GLU A 45 -11.99 -6.64 -1.26
N LEU A 46 -10.96 -6.35 -0.48
CA LEU A 46 -9.57 -6.31 -0.93
C LEU A 46 -8.86 -7.59 -0.47
N THR A 47 -8.22 -8.29 -1.39
CA THR A 47 -7.31 -9.42 -1.09
C THR A 47 -5.84 -9.04 -1.29
N GLU A 48 -5.59 -7.93 -1.96
CA GLU A 48 -4.28 -7.33 -2.15
C GLU A 48 -4.39 -5.80 -2.17
N LEU A 49 -3.31 -5.14 -1.75
CA LEU A 49 -3.15 -3.69 -1.79
C LEU A 49 -1.67 -3.32 -1.83
N PHE A 50 -1.37 -2.04 -2.03
CA PHE A 50 -0.01 -1.52 -1.86
C PHE A 50 0.18 -0.93 -0.48
N LEU A 51 1.29 -1.26 0.19
CA LEU A 51 1.73 -0.48 1.34
C LEU A 51 2.47 0.76 0.82
N ASN A 52 2.06 1.93 1.28
CA ASN A 52 2.81 3.17 1.12
C ASN A 52 3.64 3.38 2.39
N LEU A 53 4.95 3.15 2.27
CA LEU A 53 5.90 3.19 3.38
C LEU A 53 6.51 4.59 3.60
N GLY A 54 6.04 5.60 2.86
CA GLY A 54 6.67 6.92 2.86
C GLY A 54 8.10 6.86 2.31
N GLN A 55 9.05 7.53 2.95
CA GLN A 55 10.40 7.74 2.40
C GLN A 55 11.41 6.63 2.70
N SER A 56 10.98 5.51 3.30
CA SER A 56 11.85 4.41 3.72
C SER A 56 11.27 3.06 3.28
N ASP A 57 12.13 2.12 2.91
CA ASP A 57 11.74 0.73 2.61
C ASP A 57 11.62 -0.15 3.87
N HIS A 58 12.02 0.37 5.04
CA HIS A 58 12.08 -0.33 6.32
C HIS A 58 12.89 -1.64 6.29
N GLY A 59 13.77 -1.81 5.30
CA GLY A 59 14.52 -3.05 5.08
C GLY A 59 13.65 -4.28 4.74
N LEU A 60 12.40 -4.06 4.34
CA LEU A 60 11.45 -5.10 3.96
C LEU A 60 11.79 -5.71 2.60
N LYS A 61 11.43 -6.98 2.40
CA LYS A 61 11.72 -7.72 1.16
C LYS A 61 10.56 -8.59 0.72
N SER A 62 10.54 -8.94 -0.55
CA SER A 62 9.61 -9.92 -1.09
C SER A 62 9.65 -11.22 -0.29
N GLY A 63 8.47 -11.75 0.04
CA GLY A 63 8.31 -12.96 0.85
C GLY A 63 8.27 -12.72 2.35
N ASP A 64 8.58 -11.52 2.85
CA ASP A 64 8.46 -11.21 4.27
C ASP A 64 6.97 -11.27 4.69
N PRO A 65 6.62 -12.03 5.75
CA PRO A 65 5.34 -11.86 6.42
C PRO A 65 5.35 -10.54 7.17
N VAL A 66 4.27 -9.78 7.09
CA VAL A 66 4.16 -8.49 7.78
C VAL A 66 2.79 -8.29 8.39
N THR A 67 2.80 -7.54 9.48
CA THR A 67 1.62 -6.95 10.10
C THR A 67 1.74 -5.44 9.96
N ALA A 68 0.73 -4.79 9.38
CA ALA A 68 0.76 -3.36 9.12
C ALA A 68 -0.50 -2.67 9.64
N THR A 69 -0.32 -1.46 10.16
CA THR A 69 -1.41 -0.60 10.63
C THR A 69 -1.36 0.71 9.87
N GLY A 70 -2.51 1.21 9.43
CA GLY A 70 -2.59 2.43 8.65
C GLY A 70 -4.00 2.77 8.18
N THR A 71 -4.09 3.72 7.26
CA THR A 71 -5.37 4.14 6.68
C THR A 71 -5.44 3.69 5.22
N VAL A 72 -6.54 3.07 4.82
CA VAL A 72 -6.76 2.72 3.41
C VAL A 72 -7.22 3.95 2.62
N ALA A 73 -6.56 4.21 1.50
CA ALA A 73 -6.93 5.25 0.57
C ALA A 73 -6.93 4.71 -0.87
N GLU A 74 -7.93 5.12 -1.65
CA GLU A 74 -7.87 4.95 -3.10
C GLU A 74 -7.00 6.07 -3.67
N ARG A 75 -5.95 5.69 -4.42
CA ARG A 75 -4.94 6.61 -4.95
C ARG A 75 -4.82 6.49 -6.47
N SER A 76 -4.36 7.55 -7.10
CA SER A 76 -3.96 7.51 -8.49
C SER A 76 -2.58 6.86 -8.63
N MET A 77 -2.35 6.11 -9.71
CA MET A 77 -1.02 5.61 -10.04
C MET A 77 -0.54 6.09 -11.40
N ILE A 78 0.71 6.53 -11.47
CA ILE A 78 1.45 6.75 -12.70
C ILE A 78 1.95 5.37 -13.17
N THR A 79 1.40 4.91 -14.29
CA THR A 79 1.88 3.69 -14.94
C THR A 79 3.25 3.91 -15.55
N ARG A 80 3.96 2.82 -15.87
CA ARG A 80 5.26 2.87 -16.57
C ARG A 80 5.24 3.66 -17.89
N SER A 81 4.07 3.80 -18.52
CA SER A 81 3.88 4.60 -19.74
C SER A 81 3.70 6.10 -19.49
N GLY A 82 3.75 6.57 -18.24
CA GLY A 82 3.47 7.94 -17.84
C GLY A 82 1.98 8.28 -17.74
N LYS A 83 1.07 7.33 -18.07
CA LYS A 83 -0.38 7.54 -17.91
C LYS A 83 -0.78 7.46 -16.44
N ILE A 84 -1.59 8.41 -15.99
CA ILE A 84 -2.21 8.39 -14.68
C ILE A 84 -3.47 7.53 -14.73
N ARG A 85 -3.46 6.42 -13.99
CA ARG A 85 -4.66 5.63 -13.67
C ARG A 85 -5.32 6.26 -12.45
N ARG A 86 -6.46 6.92 -12.67
CA ARG A 86 -7.27 7.53 -11.60
C ARG A 86 -8.27 6.48 -11.11
N GLY A 87 -8.00 5.90 -9.94
CA GLY A 87 -8.89 4.94 -9.29
C GLY A 87 -8.55 3.46 -9.47
N GLY A 88 -9.15 2.62 -8.62
CA GLY A 88 -8.98 1.17 -8.56
C GLY A 88 -7.60 0.73 -8.08
N VAL A 89 -6.89 1.58 -7.34
CA VAL A 89 -5.65 1.24 -6.64
C VAL A 89 -5.80 1.62 -5.19
N TYR A 90 -5.78 0.62 -4.32
CA TYR A 90 -5.86 0.81 -2.88
C TYR A 90 -4.46 0.78 -2.29
N GLN A 91 -4.15 1.80 -1.50
CA GLN A 91 -2.94 1.88 -0.72
C GLN A 91 -3.30 1.89 0.77
N LEU A 92 -2.54 1.16 1.58
CA LEU A 92 -2.48 1.38 3.01
C LEU A 92 -1.38 2.41 3.27
N LEU A 93 -1.77 3.58 3.76
CA LEU A 93 -0.84 4.61 4.22
C LEU A 93 -0.31 4.16 5.57
N VAL A 94 0.92 3.62 5.57
CA VAL A 94 1.47 2.91 6.73
C VAL A 94 1.82 3.89 7.84
N GLN A 95 1.35 3.57 9.04
CA GLN A 95 1.74 4.24 10.29
C GLN A 95 2.69 3.36 11.11
N ASP A 96 2.47 2.04 11.10
CA ASP A 96 3.35 1.05 11.72
C ASP A 96 3.41 -0.22 10.86
N VAL A 97 4.58 -0.85 10.79
CA VAL A 97 4.78 -2.13 10.09
C VAL A 97 5.81 -2.98 10.83
N GLN A 98 5.45 -4.24 11.04
CA GLN A 98 6.25 -5.23 11.77
C GLN A 98 6.44 -6.47 10.91
N ARG A 99 7.60 -7.12 11.06
CA ARG A 99 7.99 -8.34 10.37
C ARG A 99 8.17 -9.50 11.35
#